data_AF-A0A7Y3LJS8-F1
#
_entry.id   AF-A0A7Y3LJS8-F1
#
_cell.length_a   1.000
_cell.length_b   1.000
_cell.length_c   1.000
_cell.angle_alpha   90.00
_cell.angle_beta   90.00
_cell.angle_gamma   90.00
#
_symmetry.space_group_name_H-M   'P 1'
#
loop_
_entity.id
_entity.type
_entity.pdbx_description
1 polymer ?
#
loop_
_entity_poly.entity_id
_entity_poly.type
_entity_poly.pdbx_seq_one_letter_code
_entity_poly.pdbx_strand_id
1 'polypeptide(L)' 'MATRSTQTVKSKTKAKTLRTSVSFPRDLYDTLERIAQEKKVSLAWIVRDAAEKYVMDQWPLFADSESGRSRSA' A
#
# COMPACT_ATOMS: atom_id res chain seq x y z
N MET A 1 15.47 32.47 34.19
CA MET A 1 15.69 31.23 33.41
C MET A 1 14.35 30.76 32.87
N ALA A 2 14.05 31.02 31.59
CA ALA A 2 12.78 30.63 30.98
C ALA A 2 12.92 29.24 30.35
N THR A 3 12.16 28.26 30.84
CA THR A 3 12.06 26.93 30.25
C THR A 3 11.21 26.99 28.97
N ARG A 4 11.72 26.36 27.92
CA ARG A 4 11.19 26.44 26.55
C ARG A 4 9.93 25.57 26.42
N SER A 5 8.81 26.20 26.04
CA SER A 5 7.52 25.56 25.84
C SER A 5 7.56 24.47 24.76
N THR A 6 7.05 23.29 25.07
CA THR A 6 6.89 22.17 24.15
C THR A 6 5.73 22.46 23.19
N GLN A 7 6.06 22.70 21.93
CA GLN A 7 5.08 22.95 20.87
C GLN A 7 4.39 21.64 20.45
N THR A 8 3.09 21.57 20.68
CA THR A 8 2.21 20.49 20.23
C THR A 8 1.99 20.59 18.71
N VAL A 9 2.53 19.63 17.97
CA VAL A 9 2.27 19.50 16.53
C VAL A 9 0.92 18.81 16.30
N LYS A 10 -0.03 19.57 15.74
CA LYS A 10 -1.36 19.11 15.30
C LYS A 10 -1.23 17.91 14.35
N SER A 11 -1.74 16.75 14.77
CA SER A 11 -1.83 15.53 13.96
C SER A 11 -2.89 15.70 12.87
N LYS A 12 -2.44 15.87 11.61
CA LYS A 12 -3.29 15.71 10.43
C LYS A 12 -3.92 14.31 10.49
N THR A 13 -5.25 14.24 10.37
CA THR A 13 -6.05 13.00 10.32
C THR A 13 -5.41 12.00 9.37
N LYS A 14 -4.63 11.06 9.91
CA LYS A 14 -4.00 10.01 9.13
C LYS A 14 -5.12 9.06 8.73
N ALA A 15 -5.25 8.79 7.43
CA ALA A 15 -5.97 7.60 6.98
C ALA A 15 -5.52 6.41 7.84
N LYS A 16 -6.47 5.59 8.33
CA LYS A 16 -6.18 4.44 9.19
C LYS A 16 -5.22 3.50 8.44
N THR A 17 -3.94 3.65 8.72
CA THR A 17 -2.86 2.84 8.14
C THR A 17 -2.52 1.79 9.18
N LEU A 18 -2.71 0.52 8.82
CA LEU A 18 -2.31 -0.61 9.65
C LEU A 18 -0.91 -1.05 9.24
N ARG A 19 -0.01 -1.17 10.22
CA ARG A 19 1.33 -1.71 10.02
C ARG A 19 1.31 -3.20 10.31
N THR A 20 1.54 -4.00 9.28
CA THR A 20 1.80 -5.44 9.44
C THR A 20 3.31 -5.68 9.38
N SER A 21 3.83 -6.54 10.26
CA SER A 21 5.20 -7.04 10.17
C SER A 21 5.17 -8.40 9.49
N VAL A 22 5.85 -8.54 8.37
CA VAL A 22 5.97 -9.80 7.62
C VAL A 22 7.45 -10.13 7.45
N SER A 23 7.78 -11.42 7.54
CA SER A 23 9.14 -11.90 7.27
C SER A 23 9.16 -12.52 5.88
N PHE A 24 10.18 -12.19 5.09
CA PHE A 24 10.37 -12.74 3.75
C PHE A 24 11.52 -13.75 3.75
N PRO A 25 11.43 -14.84 2.96
CA PRO A 25 12.58 -15.69 2.72
C PRO A 25 13.69 -14.91 2.00
N ARG A 26 14.95 -15.32 2.22
CA ARG A 26 16.13 -14.55 1.81
C ARG A 26 16.20 -14.32 0.30
N ASP A 27 15.90 -15.34 -0.49
CA ASP A 27 15.91 -15.28 -1.96
C ASP A 27 14.88 -14.26 -2.50
N LEU A 28 13.72 -14.19 -1.85
CA LEU A 28 12.66 -13.25 -2.22
C LEU A 28 13.04 -11.82 -1.83
N TYR A 29 13.62 -11.63 -0.64
CA TYR A 29 14.10 -10.32 -0.19
C TYR A 29 15.15 -9.73 -1.13
N ASP A 30 16.15 -10.52 -1.54
CA ASP A 30 17.19 -10.10 -2.49
C ASP A 30 16.58 -9.64 -3.82
N THR A 31 15.64 -10.43 -4.34
CA THR A 31 14.92 -10.10 -5.58
C THR A 31 14.15 -8.79 -5.45
N LEU A 32 13.42 -8.58 -4.35
CA LEU A 32 12.69 -7.34 -4.09
C LEU A 32 13.62 -6.15 -3.92
N GLU A 33 14.79 -6.33 -3.29
CA GLU A 33 15.79 -5.28 -3.13
C GLU A 33 16.35 -4.83 -4.47
N ARG A 34 16.66 -5.77 -5.38
CA ARG A 34 17.12 -5.44 -6.74
C ARG A 34 16.06 -4.65 -7.50
N ILE A 35 14.80 -5.08 -7.46
CA ILE A 35 13.68 -4.36 -8.10
C ILE A 35 13.52 -2.96 -7.49
N ALA A 36 13.69 -2.82 -6.18
CA ALA A 36 13.61 -1.54 -5.46
C ALA A 36 14.68 -0.56 -5.95
N GLN A 37 15.92 -1.04 -6.07
CA GLN A 37 17.04 -0.25 -6.57
C GLN A 37 16.82 0.18 -8.03
N GLU A 38 16.40 -0.74 -8.91
CA GLU A 38 16.14 -0.45 -10.32
C GLU A 38 15.02 0.58 -10.51
N LYS A 39 13.94 0.47 -9.73
CA LYS A 39 12.80 1.40 -9.79
C LYS A 39 13.01 2.66 -8.94
N LYS A 40 14.12 2.77 -8.19
CA LYS A 40 14.42 3.87 -7.24
C LYS A 40 13.31 4.08 -6.21
N VAL A 41 12.71 3.00 -5.75
CA VAL A 41 11.63 2.99 -4.75
C VAL A 41 12.09 2.24 -3.51
N SER A 42 11.37 2.40 -2.40
CA SER A 42 11.64 1.60 -1.20
C SER A 42 10.96 0.23 -1.27
N LEU A 43 11.51 -0.75 -0.56
CA LEU A 43 10.92 -2.09 -0.39
C LEU A 43 9.45 -2.02 0.06
N ALA A 44 9.14 -1.13 1.01
CA ALA A 44 7.77 -0.94 1.49
C ALA A 44 6.82 -0.45 0.39
N TRP A 45 7.30 0.36 -0.55
CA TRP A 45 6.50 0.80 -1.70
C TRP A 45 6.18 -0.37 -2.63
N ILE A 46 7.15 -1.27 -2.89
CA ILE A 46 6.91 -2.47 -3.70
C ILE A 46 5.88 -3.39 -3.04
N VAL A 47 5.99 -3.63 -1.73
CA VAL A 47 5.04 -4.47 -1.00
C VAL A 47 3.62 -3.90 -1.10
N ARG A 48 3.50 -2.57 -1.01
CA ARG A 48 2.22 -1.90 -1.18
C ARG A 48 1.67 -2.07 -2.60
N ASP A 49 2.46 -1.75 -3.63
CA ASP A 49 2.05 -1.86 -5.04
C ASP A 49 1.68 -3.30 -5.42
N ALA A 50 2.47 -4.28 -4.96
CA ALA A 50 2.18 -5.70 -5.16
C ALA A 50 0.88 -6.13 -4.45
N ALA A 51 0.61 -5.61 -3.25
CA ALA A 51 -0.64 -5.88 -2.54
C ALA A 51 -1.84 -5.27 -3.27
N GLU A 52 -1.73 -4.04 -3.77
CA GLU A 52 -2.80 -3.38 -4.56
C GLU A 52 -3.11 -4.19 -5.83
N LYS A 53 -2.08 -4.63 -6.55
CA LYS A 53 -2.23 -5.49 -7.73
C LYS A 53 -2.81 -6.87 -7.40
N TYR A 54 -2.37 -7.48 -6.31
CA TYR A 54 -2.90 -8.78 -5.87
C TYR A 54 -4.40 -8.69 -5.55
N VAL A 55 -4.84 -7.64 -4.86
CA VAL A 55 -6.27 -7.46 -4.57
C VAL A 55 -7.07 -7.25 -5.84
N MET A 56 -6.57 -6.46 -6.80
CA MET A 56 -7.24 -6.27 -8.09
C MET A 56 -7.35 -7.57 -8.90
N ASP A 57 -6.28 -8.37 -8.91
CA ASP A 57 -6.22 -9.67 -9.60
C ASP A 57 -7.12 -10.73 -8.94
N GLN A 58 -7.30 -10.67 -7.62
CA GLN A 58 -8.20 -11.57 -6.89
C GLN A 58 -9.67 -11.14 -6.96
N TRP A 59 -9.97 -9.91 -7.40
CA TRP A 59 -11.32 -9.37 -7.46
C TRP A 59 -11.84 -9.00 -8.87
N PRO A 60 -11.59 -9.79 -9.94
CA PRO A 60 -12.13 -9.51 -11.27
C PRO A 60 -13.65 -9.73 -11.32
N LEU A 61 -14.22 -10.46 -10.35
CA LEU A 61 -15.64 -10.81 -10.26
C LEU A 61 -16.60 -9.62 -10.13
N PHE A 62 -16.11 -8.41 -9.87
CA PHE A 62 -16.94 -7.20 -9.74
C PHE A 62 -16.73 -6.20 -10.89
N ALA A 63 -15.85 -6.50 -11.85
CA ALA A 63 -15.64 -5.66 -13.02
C ALA A 63 -16.71 -5.89 -14.10
N ASP A 64 -17.37 -7.06 -14.12
CA ASP A 64 -18.28 -7.46 -15.19
C ASP A 64 -19.77 -7.22 -14.88
N SER A 65 -20.16 -7.14 -13.60
CA SER A 65 -21.56 -7.20 -13.18
C SER A 65 -22.36 -5.89 -13.30
N GLU A 66 -21.74 -4.76 -13.67
CA GLU A 66 -22.44 -3.47 -13.85
C GLU A 66 -22.70 -3.11 -15.32
N SER A 67 -22.18 -3.88 -16.29
CA SER A 67 -22.36 -3.58 -17.72
C SER A 67 -23.64 -4.18 -18.35
N GLY A 68 -24.35 -5.05 -17.62
CA GLY A 68 -25.51 -5.79 -18.14
C GLY A 68 -26.90 -5.29 -17.74
N ARG A 69 -27.04 -4.23 -16.92
CA ARG A 69 -28.35 -3.85 -16.34
C ARG A 69 -29.08 -2.66 -16.99
N SER A 70 -28.55 -2.09 -18.07
CA SER A 70 -29.21 -1.03 -18.84
C SER A 70 -29.40 -1.44 -20.30
N ARG A 71 -30.40 -2.29 -20.55
CA ARG A 71 -31.14 -2.44 -21.83
C ARG A 71 -32.15 -3.58 -21.70
N SER A 72 -33.24 -3.34 -20.97
CA SER A 72 -34.52 -4.08 -21.12
C SER A 72 -35.55 -3.48 -20.17
N ALA A 73 -36.30 -2.49 -20.65
CA ALA A 73 -37.72 -2.22 -20.39
C ALA A 73 -38.09 -0.88 -21.04
#